data_AF-A0A9P9I5Y4-F1
#
_entry.id   AF-A0A9P9I5Y4-F1
#
_cell.length_a   1.000
_cell.length_b   1.000
_cell.length_c   1.000
_cell.angle_alpha   90.00
_cell.angle_beta   90.00
_cell.angle_gamma   90.00
#
_symmetry.space_group_name_H-M   'P 1'
#
loop_
_entity.id
_entity.type
_entity.pdbx_description
1 polymer ?
#
loop_
_entity_poly.entity_id
_entity_poly.type
_entity_poly.pdbx_seq_one_letter_code
_entity_poly.pdbx_strand_id
1 'polypeptide(L)' 'MNRRALDTQEKVLDREHPSTLTSVYNLIYLFHIQSRFSEADQLYERACSGYVEVLGSDHPTTRACVAHHCSLRDDMAN' A
#
# COMPACT_ATOMS: atom_id res chain seq x y z
N MET A 1 5.83 -9.72 -12.07
CA MET A 1 4.74 -9.27 -12.97
C MET A 1 3.88 -8.11 -12.43
N ASN A 2 3.81 -7.82 -11.11
CA ASN A 2 2.87 -6.84 -10.55
C ASN A 2 3.06 -5.36 -10.98
N ARG A 3 4.29 -4.91 -11.26
CA ARG A 3 4.57 -3.51 -11.60
C ARG A 3 3.91 -3.04 -12.91
N ARG A 4 3.76 -3.94 -13.90
CA ARG A 4 3.09 -3.64 -15.18
C ARG A 4 1.57 -3.57 -15.03
N ALA A 5 0.99 -4.42 -14.17
CA ALA A 5 -0.45 -4.37 -13.88
C ALA A 5 -0.81 -3.08 -13.15
N LEU A 6 0.04 -2.62 -12.23
CA LEU A 6 -0.11 -1.35 -11.53
C LEU A 6 -0.07 -0.14 -12.47
N ASP A 7 0.89 -0.08 -13.40
CA ASP A 7 0.97 1.05 -14.35
C ASP A 7 -0.28 1.16 -15.23
N THR A 8 -0.83 0.02 -15.66
CA THR A 8 -2.09 -0.02 -16.41
C THR A 8 -3.28 0.34 -15.54
N GLN A 9 -3.36 -0.14 -14.30
CA GLN A 9 -4.44 0.22 -13.37
C GLN A 9 -4.41 1.71 -13.00
N GLU A 10 -3.24 2.30 -12.76
CA GLU A 10 -3.10 3.74 -12.48
C GLU A 10 -3.56 4.62 -13.65
N LYS A 11 -3.37 4.17 -14.89
CA LYS A 11 -3.81 4.88 -16.10
C LYS A 11 -5.30 4.74 -16.39
N VAL A 12 -5.92 3.64 -15.97
CA VAL A 12 -7.30 3.28 -16.37
C VAL A 12 -8.32 3.55 -15.27
N LEU A 13 -7.95 3.32 -14.01
CA LEU A 13 -8.88 3.34 -12.87
C LEU A 13 -8.70 4.58 -11.99
N ASP A 14 -7.77 5.48 -12.28
CA ASP A 14 -7.20 6.45 -11.33
C ASP A 14 -6.37 5.81 -10.20
N ARG A 15 -5.40 6.59 -9.71
CA ARG A 15 -4.42 6.17 -8.71
C ARG A 15 -5.04 5.84 -7.35
N GLU A 16 -6.20 6.43 -7.06
CA GLU A 16 -6.91 6.34 -5.78
C GLU A 16 -8.01 5.27 -5.79
N HIS A 17 -8.26 4.62 -6.93
CA HIS A 17 -9.33 3.62 -6.97
C HIS A 17 -9.03 2.45 -6.04
N PRO A 18 -10.03 1.95 -5.26
CA PRO A 18 -9.81 0.91 -4.25
C PRO A 18 -9.10 -0.33 -4.78
N SER A 19 -9.43 -0.75 -6.01
CA SER A 19 -8.78 -1.89 -6.66
C SER A 19 -7.31 -1.64 -7.01
N THR A 20 -6.93 -0.41 -7.35
CA THR A 20 -5.53 -0.03 -7.60
C THR A 20 -4.77 0.00 -6.28
N LEU A 21 -5.34 0.60 -5.24
CA LEU A 21 -4.75 0.63 -3.89
C LEU A 21 -4.58 -0.78 -3.32
N THR A 22 -5.50 -1.70 -3.58
CA THR A 22 -5.41 -3.12 -3.16
C THR A 22 -4.25 -3.83 -3.88
N SER A 23 -4.08 -3.59 -5.19
CA SER A 23 -2.92 -4.09 -5.94
C SER A 23 -1.60 -3.53 -5.40
N VAL A 24 -1.54 -2.24 -5.05
CA VAL A 24 -0.36 -1.63 -4.41
C VAL A 24 -0.09 -2.31 -3.07
N TYR A 25 -1.11 -2.45 -2.23
CA TYR A 25 -1.00 -3.11 -0.91
C TYR A 25 -0.42 -4.52 -0.98
N ASN A 26 -0.88 -5.33 -1.93
CA ASN A 26 -0.33 -6.68 -2.14
C ASN A 26 1.14 -6.67 -2.58
N LEU A 27 1.54 -5.67 -3.39
CA LEU A 27 2.95 -5.51 -3.77
C LEU A 27 3.81 -5.11 -2.57
N ILE A 28 3.29 -4.25 -1.69
CA ILE A 28 3.98 -3.83 -0.47
C ILE A 28 4.22 -5.03 0.44
N TYR A 29 3.20 -5.86 0.66
CA TYR A 29 3.33 -7.08 1.46
C TYR A 29 4.40 -8.03 0.90
N LEU A 30 4.50 -8.14 -0.42
CA LEU A 30 5.57 -8.90 -1.07
C LEU A 30 6.96 -8.31 -0.79
N PHE A 31 7.10 -6.98 -0.78
CA PHE A 31 8.36 -6.32 -0.44
C PHE A 31 8.73 -6.48 1.03
N HIS A 32 7.75 -6.49 1.94
CA HIS A 32 7.96 -6.80 3.35
C HIS A 32 8.57 -8.20 3.53
N ILE A 33 8.04 -9.21 2.83
CA ILE A 33 8.59 -10.59 2.86
C ILE A 33 9.99 -10.65 2.24
N GLN A 34 10.29 -9.78 1.27
CA GLN A 34 11.62 -9.67 0.67
C GLN A 34 12.59 -8.80 1.47
N SER A 35 12.22 -8.35 2.68
CA SER A 35 13.00 -7.42 3.51
C SER A 35 13.38 -6.12 2.80
N ARG A 36 12.60 -5.70 1.80
CA ARG A 36 12.78 -4.46 1.05
C ARG A 36 11.97 -3.34 1.68
N PHE A 37 12.27 -3.08 2.94
CA PHE A 37 11.43 -2.23 3.77
C PHE A 37 11.38 -0.78 3.28
N SER A 38 12.49 -0.22 2.78
CA SER A 38 12.51 1.17 2.27
C SER A 38 11.58 1.41 1.08
N GLU A 39 11.45 0.45 0.17
CA GLU A 39 10.53 0.57 -0.97
C GLU A 39 9.07 0.35 -0.55
N ALA A 40 8.87 -0.52 0.44
CA ALA A 40 7.56 -0.82 0.99
C ALA A 40 7.00 0.35 1.83
N ASP A 41 7.84 1.06 2.58
CA ASP A 41 7.48 2.21 3.41
C ASP A 41 6.87 3.35 2.58
N GLN A 42 7.55 3.77 1.50
CA GLN A 42 7.06 4.81 0.59
C GLN A 42 5.73 4.44 -0.07
N LEU A 43 5.56 3.15 -0.40
CA LEU A 43 4.33 2.66 -0.99
C LEU A 43 3.20 2.56 0.04
N TYR A 44 3.50 2.21 1.30
CA TYR A 44 2.53 2.20 2.40
C TYR A 44 1.96 3.59 2.64
N GLU A 45 2.80 4.62 2.74
CA GLU A 45 2.32 6.01 2.91
C GLU A 45 1.33 6.40 1.81
N ARG A 46 1.68 6.13 0.55
CA ARG A 46 0.83 6.42 -0.59
C ARG A 46 -0.47 5.62 -0.56
N ALA A 47 -0.41 4.32 -0.28
CA ALA A 47 -1.59 3.45 -0.26
C ALA A 47 -2.55 3.83 0.88
N CYS A 48 -2.02 4.09 2.07
CA CYS A 48 -2.82 4.45 3.24
C CYS A 48 -3.45 5.84 3.06
N SER A 49 -2.73 6.81 2.48
CA SER A 49 -3.31 8.12 2.15
C SER A 49 -4.49 8.00 1.18
N GLY A 50 -4.33 7.22 0.10
CA GLY A 50 -5.42 6.99 -0.85
C GLY A 50 -6.62 6.27 -0.21
N TYR A 51 -6.37 5.31 0.70
CA TYR A 51 -7.46 4.65 1.43
C TYR A 51 -8.20 5.61 2.38
N VAL A 52 -7.49 6.54 3.03
CA VAL A 52 -8.11 7.57 3.87
C VAL A 52 -9.02 8.47 3.03
N GLU A 53 -8.57 8.92 1.85
CA GLU A 53 -9.36 9.81 0.98
C GLU A 53 -10.60 9.12 0.39
N VAL A 54 -10.47 7.84 -0.01
CA VAL A 54 -11.53 7.13 -0.73
C VAL A 54 -12.51 6.42 0.20
N LEU A 55 -12.02 5.83 1.29
CA LEU A 55 -12.81 5.01 2.20
C LEU A 55 -13.00 5.65 3.59
N GLY A 56 -12.19 6.65 3.94
CA GLY A 56 -12.17 7.25 5.27
C GLY A 56 -11.18 6.56 6.23
N SER A 57 -10.80 7.29 7.29
CA SER A 57 -9.85 6.83 8.31
C SER A 57 -10.38 5.67 9.17
N ASP A 58 -11.70 5.58 9.36
CA ASP A 58 -12.33 4.52 10.17
C ASP A 58 -12.54 3.21 9.40
N HIS A 59 -12.33 3.21 8.08
CA HIS A 59 -12.56 2.02 7.27
C HIS A 59 -11.57 0.91 7.64
N PRO A 60 -12.03 -0.36 7.78
CA PRO A 60 -11.17 -1.47 8.19
C PRO A 60 -9.94 -1.65 7.28
N THR A 61 -10.07 -1.42 5.97
CA THR A 61 -8.94 -1.46 5.02
C THR A 61 -7.89 -0.39 5.31
N THR A 62 -8.31 0.84 5.63
CA THR A 62 -7.42 1.94 5.98
C THR A 62 -6.67 1.63 7.27
N ARG A 63 -7.39 1.11 8.28
CA ARG A 63 -6.79 0.69 9.55
C ARG A 63 -5.79 -0.46 9.39
N ALA A 64 -6.10 -1.45 8.55
CA ALA A 64 -5.17 -2.52 8.22
C ALA A 64 -3.92 -1.99 7.52
N CYS A 65 -4.08 -1.07 6.56
CA CYS A 65 -2.95 -0.42 5.89
C CYS A 65 -1.98 0.23 6.88
N VAL A 66 -2.51 1.08 7.78
CA VAL A 66 -1.71 1.78 8.78
C VAL A 66 -1.07 0.82 9.78
N ALA A 67 -1.78 -0.23 10.21
CA ALA A 67 -1.23 -1.22 11.13
C ALA A 67 -0.04 -1.96 10.53
N HIS A 68 -0.15 -2.41 9.28
CA HIS A 68 0.93 -3.09 8.57
C HIS A 68 2.11 -2.16 8.27
N HIS A 69 1.84 -0.88 7.99
CA HIS A 69 2.89 0.14 7.85
C HIS A 69 3.66 0.35 9.15
N CYS A 70 2.97 0.37 10.29
CA CYS A 70 3.60 0.48 11.61
C CYS A 70 4.51 -0.73 11.89
N SER A 71 4.01 -1.96 11.66
CA SER A 71 4.83 -3.17 11.80
C SER A 71 6.08 -3.16 10.92
N LEU A 72 5.94 -2.70 9.67
CA LEU A 72 7.09 -2.56 8.79
C LEU A 72 8.15 -1.59 9.35
N ARG A 73 7.72 -0.46 9.92
CA ARG A 73 8.63 0.51 10.51
C ARG A 73 9.31 0.00 11.77
N ASP A 74 8.61 -0.82 12.55
CA ASP A 74 9.20 -1.51 13.70
C ASP A 74 10.27 -2.52 13.23
N ASP A 75 10.00 -3.28 12.16
CA ASP A 75 10.96 -4.22 11.55
C ASP A 75 12.18 -3.50 10.92
N MET A 76 12.03 -2.24 10.47
CA MET A 76 13.15 -1.42 10.01
C MET A 76 14.03 -0.89 11.16
N ALA A 77 13.45 -0.75 12.35
CA ALA A 77 14.12 -0.18 13.51
C ALA A 77 14.88 -1.22 14.35
N ASN A 78 14.68 -2.51 14.07
CA ASN A 78 15.28 -3.65 14.78
C ASN A 78 16.40 -4.31 13.98
#